data_AF-A0A0L1IR42-F1
#
_entry.id   AF-A0A0L1IR42-F1
#
_cell.length_a   1.000
_cell.length_b   1.000
_cell.length_c   1.000
_cell.angle_alpha   90.00
_cell.angle_beta   90.00
_cell.angle_gamma   90.00
#
_symmetry.space_group_name_H-M   'P 1'
#
loop_
_entity.id
_entity.type
_entity.pdbx_description
1 polymer ?
#
loop_
_entity_poly.entity_id
_entity_poly.type
_entity_poly.pdbx_seq_one_letter_code
_entity_poly.pdbx_strand_id
1 'polypeptide(L)'
;MESTYKAEEELIQKAVHTYNEEKCVEKRVNIAKLAREQGVSYPRLRRRIAGRACKTTREHPNRRLDPAQYSALYEQIDRFDDTGAPLSAQDVRKAADAILERDHTDPTTAPPKVSRNWPYRFLQQTDRYIKRPRRVTDVDRIYDGDHINENSDEISASHTGRITTTTTTTSYKTPSPPPESTIKTPTTLRSIRQEITRIRSSGKELSPGFDRLLRGILSNAEKGAMASAALDELLQAKKRPSHSKSRSKRQIKLIRVGDVRRHINPKDKADIEARWRSKG
;
A
#
# COMPACT_ATOMS: atom_id res chain seq x y z
N MET A 1 32.41 1.66 5.84
CA MET A 1 33.24 2.88 5.75
C MET A 1 32.50 3.97 6.50
N GLU A 2 32.98 4.38 7.67
CA GLU A 2 32.43 5.55 8.34
C GLU A 2 32.57 6.78 7.45
N SER A 3 31.50 7.58 7.41
CA SER A 3 31.53 8.82 6.64
C SER A 3 32.62 9.72 7.22
N THR A 4 33.54 10.19 6.38
CA THR A 4 34.60 11.16 6.75
C THR A 4 34.06 12.32 7.58
N TYR A 5 32.82 12.73 7.32
CA TYR A 5 32.09 13.74 8.08
C TYR A 5 31.92 13.40 9.58
N LYS A 6 31.59 12.16 9.92
CA LYS A 6 31.37 11.74 11.32
C LYS A 6 32.68 11.80 12.12
N ALA A 7 33.76 11.26 11.54
CA ALA A 7 35.09 11.30 12.15
C ALA A 7 35.58 12.75 12.37
N GLU A 8 35.39 13.64 11.39
CA GLU A 8 35.68 15.07 11.56
C GLU A 8 34.83 15.72 12.66
N GLU A 9 33.57 15.33 12.80
CA GLU A 9 32.67 15.89 13.80
C GLU A 9 33.05 15.46 15.22
N GLU A 10 33.55 14.23 15.41
CA GLU A 10 34.11 13.76 16.69
C GLU A 10 35.35 14.57 17.09
N LEU A 11 36.25 14.86 16.14
CA LEU A 11 37.40 15.74 16.37
C LEU A 11 36.96 17.15 16.76
N ILE A 12 35.93 17.68 16.09
CA ILE A 12 35.37 19.00 16.43
C ILE A 12 34.76 18.97 17.85
N GLN A 13 34.09 17.90 18.26
CA GLN A 13 33.56 17.80 19.62
C GLN A 13 34.66 17.73 20.67
N LYS A 14 35.75 16.98 20.41
CA LYS A 14 36.95 16.99 21.26
C LYS A 14 37.53 18.40 21.39
N ALA A 15 37.68 19.12 20.28
CA ALA A 15 38.17 20.50 20.28
C ALA A 15 37.23 21.48 21.00
N VAL A 16 35.92 21.25 21.01
CA VAL A 16 34.96 22.04 21.80
C VAL A 16 35.09 21.75 23.29
N HIS A 17 35.31 20.49 23.66
CA HIS A 17 35.56 20.10 25.05
C HIS A 17 36.79 20.82 25.60
N THR A 18 37.92 20.72 24.88
CA THR A 18 39.18 21.39 25.28
C THR A 18 39.02 22.90 25.32
N TYR A 19 38.26 23.49 24.38
CA TYR A 19 37.94 24.93 24.43
C TYR A 19 37.18 25.30 25.71
N ASN A 20 36.21 24.50 26.13
CA ASN A 20 35.42 24.79 27.33
C ASN A 20 36.27 24.64 28.60
N GLU A 21 37.18 23.66 28.67
CA GLU A 21 38.15 23.51 29.76
C GLU A 21 39.11 24.70 29.82
N GLU A 22 39.74 25.05 28.70
CA GLU A 22 40.65 26.20 28.60
C GLU A 22 39.93 27.51 28.90
N LYS A 23 38.65 27.66 28.53
CA LYS A 23 37.85 28.86 28.82
C LYS A 23 37.52 29.00 30.31
N CYS A 24 37.44 27.90 31.05
CA CYS A 24 37.28 27.93 32.50
C CYS A 24 38.55 28.40 33.20
N VAL A 25 39.74 28.11 32.64
CA VAL A 25 41.04 28.50 33.19
C VAL A 25 41.45 29.91 32.73
N GLU A 26 41.35 30.16 31.42
CA GLU A 26 41.77 31.40 30.77
C GLU A 26 40.57 32.18 30.23
N LYS A 27 40.53 33.48 30.51
CA LYS A 27 39.43 34.36 30.10
C LYS A 27 39.27 34.51 28.58
N ARG A 28 40.32 34.23 27.78
CA ARG A 28 40.33 34.42 26.32
C ARG A 28 41.14 33.34 25.59
N VAL A 29 40.47 32.27 25.19
CA VAL A 29 41.07 31.18 24.40
C VAL A 29 41.18 31.54 22.92
N ASN A 30 42.34 31.30 22.31
CA ASN A 30 42.56 31.49 20.87
C ASN A 30 42.08 30.29 20.06
N ILE A 31 40.83 30.38 19.56
CA ILE A 31 40.17 29.33 18.75
C ILE A 31 40.99 28.93 17.51
N ALA A 32 41.74 29.85 16.90
CA ALA A 32 42.53 29.55 15.71
C ALA A 32 43.74 28.67 16.01
N LYS A 33 44.35 28.83 17.19
CA LYS A 33 45.46 27.97 17.66
C LYS A 33 44.93 26.57 17.93
N LEU A 34 43.85 26.49 18.71
CA LEU A 34 43.21 25.22 19.08
C LEU A 34 42.76 24.41 17.86
N ALA A 35 42.22 25.08 16.83
CA ALA A 35 41.82 24.43 15.58
C ALA A 35 43.02 23.76 14.86
N ARG A 36 44.20 24.40 14.87
CA ARG A 36 45.41 23.86 14.24
C ARG A 36 45.96 22.67 15.03
N GLU A 37 46.01 22.78 16.35
CA GLU A 37 46.49 21.71 17.24
C GLU A 37 45.63 20.44 17.13
N GLN A 38 44.31 20.61 17.01
CA GLN A 38 43.36 19.51 16.87
C GLN A 38 43.15 19.07 15.41
N GLY A 39 43.80 19.72 14.43
CA GLY A 39 43.66 19.40 13.01
C GLY A 39 42.25 19.59 12.45
N VAL A 40 41.44 20.50 13.02
CA VAL A 40 40.05 20.74 12.61
C VAL A 40 39.87 22.08 11.89
N SER A 41 38.83 22.16 11.06
CA SER A 41 38.48 23.39 10.35
C SER A 41 38.04 24.50 11.33
N TYR A 42 38.84 25.59 11.42
CA TYR A 42 38.53 26.79 12.20
C TYR A 42 37.07 27.28 12.06
N PRO A 43 36.51 27.50 10.85
CA PRO A 43 35.14 27.99 10.72
C PRO A 43 34.09 27.01 11.25
N ARG A 44 34.36 25.69 11.25
CA ARG A 44 33.45 24.70 11.84
C ARG A 44 33.53 24.73 13.36
N LEU A 45 34.74 24.77 13.93
CA LEU A 45 34.95 24.89 15.37
C LEU A 45 34.31 26.16 15.94
N ARG A 46 34.52 27.31 15.29
CA ARG A 46 33.91 28.59 15.69
C ARG A 46 32.38 28.54 15.71
N ARG A 47 31.77 27.94 14.67
CA ARG A 47 30.31 27.76 14.62
C ARG A 47 29.81 26.85 15.74
N ARG A 48 30.65 25.90 16.16
CA ARG A 48 30.32 24.95 17.21
C ARG A 48 30.33 25.54 18.60
N ILE A 49 31.36 26.33 18.88
CA ILE A 49 31.47 27.14 20.09
C ILE A 49 30.31 28.14 20.18
N ALA A 50 29.86 28.68 19.03
CA ALA A 50 28.69 29.55 18.95
C ALA A 50 27.33 28.81 19.07
N GLY A 51 27.32 27.50 19.37
CA GLY A 51 26.10 26.73 19.64
C GLY A 51 25.36 26.20 18.40
N ARG A 52 25.91 26.32 17.19
CA ARG A 52 25.24 25.73 16.00
C ARG A 52 25.39 24.20 16.01
N ALA A 53 24.27 23.48 15.94
CA ALA A 53 24.20 22.01 15.83
C ALA A 53 24.71 21.47 14.47
N CYS A 54 25.10 20.18 14.39
CA CYS A 54 25.75 19.64 13.17
C CYS A 54 24.69 19.31 12.15
N LYS A 55 25.12 19.03 10.92
CA LYS A 55 24.17 18.58 9.90
C LYS A 55 23.34 17.37 10.35
N THR A 56 23.92 16.47 11.15
CA THR A 56 23.28 15.25 11.64
C THR A 56 22.41 15.47 12.87
N THR A 57 22.84 16.31 13.81
CA THR A 57 22.11 16.56 15.06
C THR A 57 21.15 17.75 14.96
N ARG A 58 21.31 18.64 13.97
CA ARG A 58 20.36 19.75 13.78
C ARG A 58 19.00 19.17 13.45
N GLU A 59 17.98 19.73 14.07
CA GLU A 59 16.61 19.46 13.67
C GLU A 59 16.40 19.96 12.24
N HIS A 60 15.65 19.19 11.46
CA HIS A 60 15.28 19.64 10.14
C HIS A 60 14.33 20.83 10.29
N PRO A 61 14.62 22.00 9.69
CA PRO A 61 13.86 23.24 9.92
C PRO A 61 12.39 23.14 9.51
N ASN A 62 12.03 22.13 8.71
CA ASN A 62 10.68 21.87 8.25
C ASN A 62 10.08 20.62 8.92
N ARG A 63 10.53 20.25 10.13
CA ARG A 63 9.92 19.19 10.92
C ARG A 63 8.53 19.67 11.34
N ARG A 64 7.49 18.96 10.88
CA ARG A 64 6.09 19.34 11.12
C ARG A 64 5.51 18.77 12.41
N LEU A 65 6.08 17.66 12.88
CA LEU A 65 5.63 16.98 14.10
C LEU A 65 6.67 17.17 15.21
N ASP A 66 6.18 17.37 16.42
CA ASP A 66 6.98 17.40 17.65
C ASP A 66 7.43 15.98 18.08
N PRO A 67 8.53 15.78 18.83
CA PRO A 67 8.91 14.46 19.32
C PRO A 67 7.78 13.69 20.02
N ALA A 68 6.92 14.38 20.79
CA ALA A 68 5.77 13.74 21.45
C ALA A 68 4.69 13.28 20.45
N GLN A 69 4.47 14.04 19.37
CA GLN A 69 3.57 13.64 18.29
C GLN A 69 4.13 12.47 17.49
N TYR A 70 5.45 12.41 17.34
CA TYR A 70 6.12 11.27 16.73
C TYR A 70 5.97 9.99 17.56
N SER A 71 6.08 10.05 18.90
CA SER A 71 5.85 8.87 19.75
C SER A 71 4.43 8.35 19.63
N ALA A 72 3.43 9.24 19.65
CA ALA A 72 2.03 8.87 19.44
C ALA A 72 1.79 8.21 18.07
N LEU A 73 2.45 8.71 17.01
CA LEU A 73 2.37 8.11 15.68
C LEU A 73 3.02 6.72 15.64
N TYR A 74 4.16 6.51 16.31
CA TYR A 74 4.80 5.19 16.39
C TYR A 74 3.93 4.17 17.12
N GLU A 75 3.35 4.54 18.26
CA GLU A 75 2.40 3.69 18.98
C GLU A 75 1.17 3.33 18.15
N GLN A 76 0.71 4.26 17.31
CA GLN A 76 -0.37 3.97 16.39
C GLN A 76 0.08 2.95 15.33
N ILE A 77 1.25 3.10 14.72
CA ILE A 77 1.75 2.12 13.74
C ILE A 77 1.92 0.74 14.38
N ASP A 78 2.55 0.68 15.56
CA ASP A 78 2.80 -0.58 16.28
C ASP A 78 1.48 -1.31 16.60
N ARG A 79 0.45 -0.60 17.09
CA ARG A 79 -0.89 -1.18 17.33
C ARG A 79 -1.51 -1.84 16.10
N PHE A 80 -1.30 -1.26 14.92
CA PHE A 80 -1.84 -1.82 13.68
C PHE A 80 -0.99 -2.98 13.15
N ASP A 81 0.32 -2.94 13.33
CA ASP A 81 1.21 -4.06 13.02
C ASP A 81 0.86 -5.28 13.90
N ASP A 82 0.52 -5.09 15.18
CA ASP A 82 0.06 -6.15 16.09
C ASP A 82 -1.24 -6.81 15.61
N THR A 83 -2.15 -6.04 15.00
CA THR A 83 -3.40 -6.57 14.40
C THR A 83 -3.19 -7.27 13.06
N GLY A 84 -1.96 -7.29 12.52
CA GLY A 84 -1.63 -7.92 11.25
C GLY A 84 -2.04 -7.10 10.00
N ALA A 85 -2.45 -5.84 10.18
CA ALA A 85 -2.87 -4.95 9.11
C ALA A 85 -1.92 -3.74 9.03
N PRO A 86 -0.78 -3.84 8.33
CA PRO A 86 0.22 -2.77 8.29
C PRO A 86 -0.35 -1.52 7.59
N LEU A 87 -0.06 -0.34 8.15
CA LEU A 87 -0.54 0.94 7.60
C LEU A 87 0.03 1.22 6.21
N SER A 88 -0.84 1.66 5.29
CA SER A 88 -0.39 2.28 4.05
C SER A 88 0.28 3.63 4.35
N ALA A 89 1.18 4.09 3.48
CA ALA A 89 1.77 5.43 3.56
C ALA A 89 0.70 6.55 3.58
N GLN A 90 -0.47 6.32 2.95
CA GLN A 90 -1.58 7.26 3.02
C GLN A 90 -2.25 7.27 4.40
N ASP A 91 -2.34 6.12 5.05
CA ASP A 91 -2.94 6.01 6.39
C ASP A 91 -2.01 6.60 7.44
N VAL A 92 -0.69 6.42 7.31
CA VAL A 92 0.31 7.13 8.13
C VAL A 92 0.16 8.64 7.99
N ARG A 93 -0.08 9.13 6.76
CA ARG A 93 -0.33 10.56 6.53
C ARG A 93 -1.60 11.03 7.23
N LYS A 94 -2.71 10.29 7.10
CA LYS A 94 -3.98 10.63 7.76
C LYS A 94 -3.84 10.62 9.28
N ALA A 95 -3.11 9.64 9.83
CA ALA A 95 -2.81 9.57 11.25
C ALA A 95 -2.02 10.79 11.72
N ALA A 96 -0.97 11.17 10.99
CA ALA A 96 -0.18 12.36 11.29
C ALA A 96 -1.01 13.66 11.17
N ASP A 97 -1.80 13.80 10.11
CA ASP A 97 -2.71 14.94 9.93
C ASP A 97 -3.75 15.01 11.07
N ALA A 98 -4.27 13.87 11.54
CA ALA A 98 -5.21 13.81 12.66
C ALA A 98 -4.56 14.21 13.99
N ILE A 99 -3.29 13.87 14.23
CA ILE A 99 -2.56 14.33 15.42
C ILE A 99 -2.40 15.86 15.37
N LEU A 100 -1.99 16.40 14.23
CA LEU A 100 -1.83 17.84 14.04
C LEU A 100 -3.15 18.61 14.16
N GLU A 101 -4.26 18.01 13.70
CA GLU A 101 -5.59 18.58 13.83
C GLU A 101 -6.07 18.61 15.28
N ARG A 102 -5.76 17.57 16.07
CA ARG A 102 -6.13 17.50 17.50
C ARG A 102 -5.35 18.48 18.36
N ASP A 103 -4.09 18.73 18.04
CA ASP A 103 -3.25 19.71 18.74
C ASP A 103 -3.50 21.14 18.26
N HIS A 104 -4.32 21.35 17.23
CA HIS A 104 -4.61 22.68 16.72
C HIS A 104 -5.59 23.44 17.64
N THR A 105 -5.10 24.51 18.26
CA THR A 105 -5.87 25.34 19.21
C THR A 105 -6.64 26.48 18.54
N ASP A 106 -6.23 26.92 17.35
CA ASP A 106 -6.75 28.15 16.74
C ASP A 106 -7.96 27.87 15.85
N PRO A 107 -9.16 28.39 16.16
CA PRO A 107 -10.37 28.11 15.38
C PRO A 107 -10.41 28.85 14.02
N THR A 108 -9.56 29.86 13.83
CA THR A 108 -9.59 30.76 12.66
C THR A 108 -8.70 30.27 11.52
N THR A 109 -7.73 29.41 11.81
CA THR A 109 -6.74 28.93 10.82
C THR A 109 -7.03 27.47 10.49
N ALA A 110 -6.77 27.05 9.25
CA ALA A 110 -6.85 25.63 8.93
C ALA A 110 -5.69 24.87 9.60
N PRO A 111 -5.92 23.66 10.14
CA PRO A 111 -4.89 22.90 10.82
C PRO A 111 -3.73 22.60 9.85
N PRO A 112 -2.47 22.62 10.36
CA PRO A 112 -1.31 22.32 9.53
C PRO A 112 -1.36 20.86 9.05
N LYS A 113 -1.06 20.64 7.76
CA LYS A 113 -1.04 19.30 7.16
C LYS A 113 0.36 18.89 6.73
N VAL A 114 0.65 17.61 6.83
CA VAL A 114 1.88 17.03 6.27
C VAL A 114 1.80 16.93 4.75
N SER A 115 2.96 17.09 4.10
CA SER A 115 3.05 17.00 2.64
C SER A 115 2.75 15.57 2.15
N ARG A 116 2.26 15.45 0.91
CA ARG A 116 2.00 14.14 0.27
C ARG A 116 3.21 13.20 0.25
N ASN A 117 4.42 13.76 0.18
CA ASN A 117 5.67 12.98 0.10
C ASN A 117 6.29 12.72 1.48
N TRP A 118 5.80 13.38 2.53
CA TRP A 118 6.26 13.18 3.90
C TRP A 118 6.18 11.72 4.37
N PRO A 119 5.07 10.97 4.20
CA PRO A 119 4.99 9.60 4.73
C PRO A 119 6.02 8.66 4.09
N TYR A 120 6.33 8.84 2.81
CA TYR A 120 7.37 8.04 2.14
C TYR A 120 8.77 8.32 2.68
N ARG A 121 9.08 9.59 3.00
CA ARG A 121 10.36 9.99 3.60
C ARG A 121 10.46 9.52 5.05
N PHE A 122 9.37 9.65 5.80
CA PHE A 122 9.25 9.16 7.17
C PHE A 122 9.56 7.65 7.24
N LEU A 123 8.88 6.84 6.44
CA LEU A 123 9.10 5.40 6.39
C LEU A 123 10.50 5.00 5.91
N GLN A 124 11.16 5.82 5.07
CA GLN A 124 12.56 5.61 4.66
C GLN A 124 13.57 5.95 5.75
N GLN A 125 13.24 6.89 6.64
CA GLN A 125 14.10 7.32 7.73
C GLN A 125 14.03 6.35 8.91
N THR A 126 12.91 5.66 9.07
CA THR A 126 12.68 4.71 10.15
C THR A 126 13.09 3.30 9.74
N ASP A 127 14.29 2.86 10.12
CA ASP A 127 14.75 1.47 9.93
C ASP A 127 13.84 0.45 10.63
N ARG A 128 13.03 0.89 11.60
CA ARG A 128 12.06 0.07 12.34
C ARG A 128 10.92 -0.46 11.46
N TYR A 129 10.55 0.25 10.40
CA TYR A 129 9.42 -0.09 9.52
C TYR A 129 9.88 -0.30 8.07
N ILE A 130 10.93 -1.10 7.89
CA ILE A 130 11.32 -1.59 6.57
C ILE A 130 10.15 -2.38 5.99
N LYS A 131 9.67 -1.97 4.81
CA LYS A 131 8.57 -2.57 4.05
C LYS A 131 8.67 -4.09 4.10
N ARG A 132 7.94 -4.73 5.02
CA ARG A 132 7.78 -6.18 4.98
C ARG A 132 6.90 -6.47 3.77
N PRO A 133 7.31 -7.36 2.86
CA PRO A 133 6.39 -7.83 1.83
C PRO A 133 5.17 -8.40 2.56
N ARG A 134 3.98 -7.87 2.25
CA ARG A 134 2.71 -8.36 2.80
C ARG A 134 2.68 -9.86 2.55
N ARG A 135 2.56 -10.68 3.61
CA ARG A 135 2.27 -12.10 3.45
C ARG A 135 0.90 -12.18 2.79
N VAL A 136 0.80 -12.88 1.66
CA VAL A 136 -0.48 -13.19 1.03
C VAL A 136 -1.30 -13.94 2.09
N THR A 137 -2.37 -13.33 2.57
CA THR A 137 -3.27 -13.98 3.53
C THR A 137 -4.01 -15.12 2.83
N ASP A 138 -4.40 -16.17 3.55
CA ASP A 138 -5.10 -17.32 2.93
C ASP A 138 -6.40 -16.93 2.22
N VAL A 139 -7.00 -15.79 2.61
CA VAL A 139 -8.16 -15.17 1.91
C VAL A 139 -7.81 -14.77 0.47
N ASP A 140 -6.59 -14.31 0.22
CA ASP A 140 -6.11 -13.95 -1.12
C ASP A 140 -5.73 -15.20 -1.93
N ARG A 141 -5.40 -16.34 -1.28
CA ARG A 141 -5.18 -17.63 -1.98
C ARG A 141 -6.47 -18.25 -2.51
N ILE A 142 -7.59 -17.98 -1.87
CA ILE A 142 -8.90 -18.53 -2.25
C ILE A 142 -9.44 -17.84 -3.52
N TYR A 143 -8.88 -16.69 -3.90
CA TYR A 143 -9.38 -15.86 -5.00
C TYR A 143 -8.37 -15.64 -6.14
N ASP A 144 -7.38 -16.52 -6.30
CA ASP A 144 -6.64 -16.65 -7.56
C ASP A 144 -7.40 -17.69 -8.41
N GLY A 145 -8.28 -17.19 -9.28
CA GLY A 145 -9.12 -18.02 -10.14
C GLY A 145 -8.31 -18.96 -11.02
N ASP A 146 -8.37 -20.25 -10.71
CA ASP A 146 -8.59 -21.37 -11.64
C ASP A 146 -8.69 -22.67 -10.83
N HIS A 147 -9.67 -23.51 -11.18
CA HIS A 147 -10.07 -24.80 -10.59
C HIS A 147 -11.17 -24.80 -9.53
N ILE A 148 -12.42 -24.63 -10.00
CA ILE A 148 -13.52 -25.43 -9.48
C ILE A 148 -13.26 -26.87 -9.96
N ASN A 149 -12.86 -27.76 -9.06
CA ASN A 149 -12.86 -29.20 -9.35
C ASN A 149 -14.28 -29.69 -9.07
N GLU A 150 -15.08 -29.87 -10.12
CA GLU A 150 -16.33 -30.62 -10.09
C GLU A 150 -16.00 -32.09 -9.82
N ASN A 151 -15.83 -32.45 -8.55
CA ASN A 151 -15.95 -33.82 -8.08
C ASN A 151 -16.36 -33.74 -6.61
N SER A 152 -17.68 -33.71 -6.41
CA SER A 152 -18.33 -33.78 -5.10
C SER A 152 -19.32 -34.93 -5.08
N ASP A 153 -18.87 -36.08 -5.56
CA ASP A 153 -19.39 -37.37 -5.12
C ASP A 153 -18.32 -37.95 -4.17
N GLU A 154 -18.77 -38.52 -3.05
CA GLU A 154 -17.97 -39.15 -1.99
C GLU A 154 -17.37 -38.27 -0.89
N ILE A 155 -18.22 -37.78 0.03
CA ILE A 155 -17.94 -37.95 1.47
C ILE A 155 -19.21 -38.48 2.15
N SER A 156 -19.40 -39.79 2.05
CA SER A 156 -20.15 -40.56 3.04
C SER A 156 -19.19 -40.93 4.16
N ALA A 157 -19.38 -40.39 5.37
CA ALA A 157 -19.36 -41.17 6.62
C ALA A 157 -19.35 -40.27 7.86
N SER A 158 -20.31 -40.58 8.75
CA SER A 158 -20.21 -40.49 10.21
C SER A 158 -20.32 -39.12 10.89
N HIS A 159 -21.57 -38.72 11.19
CA HIS A 159 -21.92 -38.43 12.58
C HIS A 159 -23.38 -38.76 12.88
N THR A 160 -23.54 -39.81 13.67
CA THR A 160 -24.77 -40.28 14.31
C THR A 160 -25.16 -39.31 15.43
N GLY A 161 -26.43 -38.90 15.49
CA GLY A 161 -26.94 -38.02 16.55
C GLY A 161 -28.44 -37.73 16.46
N ARG A 162 -29.23 -38.79 16.56
CA ARG A 162 -30.71 -38.87 16.58
C ARG A 162 -31.34 -38.06 17.73
N ILE A 163 -32.31 -37.19 17.45
CA ILE A 163 -33.52 -36.99 18.29
C ILE A 163 -34.75 -36.78 17.39
N THR A 164 -35.74 -37.63 17.63
CA THR A 164 -37.06 -37.75 17.01
C THR A 164 -38.05 -36.73 17.57
N THR A 165 -38.90 -36.15 16.72
CA THR A 165 -40.32 -35.89 17.06
C THR A 165 -41.21 -36.15 15.85
N THR A 166 -42.32 -36.80 16.14
CA THR A 166 -43.35 -37.38 15.27
C THR A 166 -44.44 -36.39 14.93
N THR A 167 -44.92 -36.37 13.69
CA THR A 167 -46.33 -36.06 13.38
C THR A 167 -46.78 -36.76 12.09
N THR A 168 -48.05 -37.09 12.08
CA THR A 168 -48.72 -38.20 11.41
C THR A 168 -49.50 -37.74 10.15
N THR A 169 -49.65 -38.67 9.21
CA THR A 169 -50.84 -38.92 8.36
C THR A 169 -51.11 -38.11 7.07
N THR A 170 -51.49 -38.92 6.07
CA THR A 170 -52.34 -38.69 4.88
C THR A 170 -51.64 -38.48 3.54
N SER A 171 -51.48 -39.62 2.88
CA SER A 171 -51.18 -39.80 1.46
C SER A 171 -52.37 -39.35 0.61
N TYR A 172 -52.15 -38.34 -0.24
CA TYR A 172 -52.86 -38.18 -1.50
C TYR A 172 -51.83 -38.18 -2.63
N LYS A 173 -51.83 -39.25 -3.43
CA LYS A 173 -51.07 -39.33 -4.68
C LYS A 173 -51.57 -38.24 -5.63
N THR A 174 -50.74 -37.23 -5.86
CA THR A 174 -50.92 -36.31 -6.98
C THR A 174 -50.27 -36.98 -8.20
N PRO A 175 -50.95 -37.10 -9.36
CA PRO A 175 -50.27 -37.54 -10.57
C PRO A 175 -49.19 -36.51 -10.92
N SER A 176 -47.98 -36.99 -11.18
CA SER A 176 -46.83 -36.16 -11.58
C SER A 176 -47.22 -35.24 -12.74
N PRO A 177 -46.77 -33.96 -12.74
CA PRO A 177 -46.95 -33.09 -13.89
C PRO A 177 -46.26 -33.72 -15.13
N PRO A 178 -46.83 -33.54 -16.34
CA PRO A 178 -46.22 -34.02 -17.57
C PRO A 178 -44.81 -33.42 -17.72
N PRO A 179 -43.87 -34.11 -18.40
CA PRO A 179 -42.50 -33.63 -18.57
C PRO A 179 -42.52 -32.21 -19.14
N GLU A 180 -42.04 -31.29 -18.33
CA GLU A 180 -42.00 -29.87 -18.59
C GLU A 180 -41.26 -29.67 -19.92
N SER A 181 -41.97 -29.13 -20.92
CA SER A 181 -41.31 -28.65 -22.13
C SER A 181 -40.19 -27.73 -21.67
N THR A 182 -39.00 -27.86 -22.25
CA THR A 182 -37.81 -27.14 -21.81
C THR A 182 -38.00 -25.64 -22.05
N ILE A 183 -38.68 -24.95 -21.12
CA ILE A 183 -38.81 -23.50 -21.09
C ILE A 183 -37.43 -22.98 -20.70
N LYS A 184 -36.57 -22.82 -21.71
CA LYS A 184 -35.27 -22.19 -21.54
C LYS A 184 -35.51 -20.75 -21.07
N THR A 185 -35.12 -20.45 -19.84
CA THR A 185 -35.17 -19.08 -19.34
C THR A 185 -34.29 -18.19 -20.22
N PRO A 186 -34.78 -17.04 -20.70
CA PRO A 186 -34.01 -16.18 -21.59
C PRO A 186 -32.84 -15.57 -20.81
N THR A 187 -31.61 -15.97 -21.14
CA THR A 187 -30.39 -15.58 -20.42
C THR A 187 -29.83 -14.22 -20.83
N THR A 188 -30.34 -13.62 -21.92
CA THR A 188 -29.84 -12.32 -22.44
C THR A 188 -30.98 -11.36 -22.77
N LEU A 189 -30.71 -10.05 -22.69
CA LEU A 189 -31.68 -8.99 -23.04
C LEU A 189 -32.26 -9.17 -24.45
N ARG A 190 -31.45 -9.64 -25.41
CA ARG A 190 -31.88 -9.92 -26.78
C ARG A 190 -32.89 -11.08 -26.83
N SER A 191 -32.65 -12.13 -26.04
CA SER A 191 -33.57 -13.26 -25.92
C SER A 191 -34.89 -12.85 -25.25
N ILE A 192 -34.84 -12.02 -24.21
CA ILE A 192 -36.04 -11.46 -23.56
C ILE A 192 -36.87 -10.64 -24.55
N ARG A 193 -36.23 -9.77 -25.34
CA ARG A 193 -36.91 -8.98 -26.39
C ARG A 193 -37.59 -9.86 -27.43
N GLN A 194 -36.88 -10.87 -27.92
CA GLN A 194 -37.41 -11.82 -28.90
C GLN A 194 -38.62 -12.59 -28.34
N GLU A 195 -38.54 -13.04 -27.10
CA GLU A 195 -39.64 -13.78 -26.47
C GLU A 195 -40.86 -12.90 -26.24
N ILE A 196 -40.69 -11.66 -25.78
CA ILE A 196 -41.80 -10.69 -25.67
C ILE A 196 -42.44 -10.42 -27.04
N THR A 197 -41.65 -10.29 -28.11
CA THR A 197 -42.19 -10.11 -29.46
C THR A 197 -42.95 -11.34 -29.95
N ARG A 198 -42.46 -12.56 -29.65
CA ARG A 198 -43.14 -13.81 -29.97
C ARG A 198 -44.49 -13.92 -29.26
N ILE A 199 -44.51 -13.63 -27.97
CA ILE A 199 -45.74 -13.64 -27.16
C ILE A 199 -46.74 -12.62 -27.71
N ARG A 200 -46.30 -11.41 -28.07
CA ARG A 200 -47.17 -10.39 -28.69
C ARG A 200 -47.67 -10.79 -30.08
N SER A 201 -46.85 -11.48 -30.87
CA SER A 201 -47.25 -11.97 -32.20
C SER A 201 -48.11 -13.25 -32.17
N SER A 202 -48.24 -13.92 -31.02
CA SER A 202 -49.00 -15.17 -30.89
C SER A 202 -50.52 -15.03 -30.97
N GLY A 203 -51.03 -13.82 -31.25
CA GLY A 203 -52.43 -13.57 -31.63
C GLY A 203 -53.45 -13.70 -30.51
N LYS A 204 -53.02 -13.95 -29.27
CA LYS A 204 -53.90 -13.88 -28.09
C LYS A 204 -53.90 -12.45 -27.56
N GLU A 205 -55.07 -11.83 -27.43
CA GLU A 205 -55.18 -10.53 -26.77
C GLU A 205 -54.59 -10.64 -25.35
N LEU A 206 -53.44 -10.00 -25.14
CA LEU A 206 -52.78 -10.03 -23.83
C LEU A 206 -53.59 -9.16 -22.87
N SER A 207 -53.88 -9.71 -21.68
CA SER A 207 -54.49 -8.92 -20.60
C SER A 207 -53.64 -7.67 -20.32
N PRO A 208 -54.25 -6.48 -20.08
CA PRO A 208 -53.52 -5.24 -19.79
C PRO A 208 -52.53 -5.37 -18.62
N GLY A 209 -52.86 -6.17 -17.61
CA GLY A 209 -51.97 -6.43 -16.48
C GLY A 209 -50.74 -7.23 -16.88
N PHE A 210 -50.89 -8.16 -17.82
CA PHE A 210 -49.80 -8.96 -18.33
C PHE A 210 -48.90 -8.17 -19.29
N ASP A 211 -49.43 -7.29 -20.15
CA ASP A 211 -48.58 -6.40 -20.96
C ASP A 211 -47.78 -5.42 -20.07
N ARG A 212 -48.37 -4.93 -18.99
CA ARG A 212 -47.66 -4.10 -17.99
C ARG A 212 -46.52 -4.87 -17.32
N LEU A 213 -46.74 -6.15 -17.00
CA LEU A 213 -45.71 -7.03 -16.46
C LEU A 213 -44.55 -7.23 -17.46
N LEU A 214 -44.85 -7.53 -18.72
CA LEU A 214 -43.83 -7.71 -19.76
C LEU A 214 -42.99 -6.43 -19.98
N ARG A 215 -43.63 -5.25 -19.94
CA ARG A 215 -42.91 -3.95 -19.99
C ARG A 215 -42.00 -3.74 -18.79
N GLY A 216 -42.47 -4.11 -17.59
CA GLY A 216 -41.67 -4.02 -16.36
C GLY A 216 -40.45 -4.93 -16.40
N ILE A 217 -40.62 -6.18 -16.85
CA ILE A 217 -39.52 -7.14 -17.02
C ILE A 217 -38.49 -6.60 -18.02
N LEU A 218 -38.93 -6.07 -19.16
CA LEU A 218 -38.04 -5.49 -20.16
C LEU A 218 -37.27 -4.28 -19.61
N SER A 219 -37.94 -3.36 -18.92
CA SER A 219 -37.31 -2.18 -18.33
C SER A 219 -36.25 -2.54 -17.28
N ASN A 220 -36.53 -3.54 -16.44
CA ASN A 220 -35.56 -4.00 -15.43
C ASN A 220 -34.35 -4.70 -16.08
N ALA A 221 -34.58 -5.52 -17.10
CA ALA A 221 -33.50 -6.16 -17.85
C ALA A 221 -32.61 -5.13 -18.57
N GLU A 222 -33.19 -4.05 -19.11
CA GLU A 222 -32.45 -2.95 -19.74
C GLU A 222 -31.60 -2.18 -18.73
N LYS A 223 -32.15 -1.86 -17.56
CA LYS A 223 -31.38 -1.22 -16.47
C LYS A 223 -30.21 -2.10 -16.01
N GLY A 224 -30.43 -3.40 -15.86
CA GLY A 224 -29.39 -4.36 -15.51
C GLY A 224 -28.27 -4.42 -16.55
N ALA A 225 -28.62 -4.46 -17.84
CA ALA A 225 -27.65 -4.49 -18.94
C ALA A 225 -26.82 -3.19 -19.05
N MET A 226 -27.44 -2.03 -18.78
CA MET A 226 -26.70 -0.75 -18.73
C MET A 226 -25.73 -0.72 -17.54
N ALA A 227 -26.14 -1.22 -16.37
CA ALA A 227 -25.29 -1.29 -15.20
C ALA A 227 -24.08 -2.22 -15.41
N SER A 228 -24.28 -3.39 -16.03
CA SER A 228 -23.16 -4.28 -16.38
C SER A 228 -22.21 -3.65 -17.40
N ALA A 229 -22.75 -2.96 -18.42
CA ALA A 229 -21.93 -2.26 -19.41
C ALA A 229 -21.11 -1.12 -18.78
N ALA A 230 -21.69 -0.37 -17.83
CA ALA A 230 -20.98 0.69 -17.10
C ALA A 230 -19.86 0.12 -16.21
N LEU A 231 -20.09 -1.03 -15.57
CA LEU A 231 -19.04 -1.73 -14.82
C LEU A 231 -17.90 -2.20 -15.73
N ASP A 232 -18.23 -2.77 -16.89
CA ASP A 232 -17.24 -3.17 -17.88
C ASP A 232 -16.44 -1.97 -18.41
N GLU A 233 -17.09 -0.82 -18.63
CA GLU A 233 -16.42 0.41 -19.02
C GLU A 233 -15.44 0.91 -17.95
N LEU A 234 -15.83 0.87 -16.67
CA LEU A 234 -14.94 1.23 -15.55
C LEU A 234 -13.76 0.25 -15.41
N LEU A 235 -13.99 -1.04 -15.61
CA LEU A 235 -12.94 -2.05 -15.62
C LEU A 235 -11.99 -1.86 -16.81
N GLN A 236 -12.53 -1.55 -18.00
CA GLN A 236 -11.73 -1.22 -19.18
C GLN A 236 -10.95 0.07 -19.00
N ALA A 237 -11.53 1.11 -18.38
CA ALA A 237 -10.83 2.36 -18.07
C ALA A 237 -9.66 2.12 -17.11
N LYS A 238 -9.79 1.21 -16.14
CA LYS A 238 -8.68 0.77 -15.28
C LYS A 238 -7.63 -0.05 -16.04
N LYS A 239 -8.03 -0.85 -17.04
CA LYS A 239 -7.13 -1.67 -17.87
C LYS A 239 -6.42 -0.90 -18.97
N ARG A 240 -6.99 0.22 -19.45
CA ARG A 240 -6.38 1.06 -20.49
C ARG A 240 -5.03 1.58 -19.99
N PRO A 241 -3.91 1.22 -20.65
CA PRO A 241 -2.62 1.78 -20.28
C PRO A 241 -2.69 3.30 -20.50
N SER A 242 -2.50 4.08 -19.44
CA SER A 242 -2.48 5.54 -19.59
C SER A 242 -1.42 5.91 -20.64
N HIS A 243 -1.84 6.58 -21.71
CA HIS A 243 -0.94 7.16 -22.72
C HIS A 243 -0.05 8.26 -22.12
N SER A 244 -0.14 8.55 -20.82
CA SER A 244 0.80 9.40 -20.09
C SER A 244 2.14 8.73 -19.74
N LYS A 245 2.40 7.51 -20.22
CA LYS A 245 3.71 6.86 -20.08
C LYS A 245 4.70 7.27 -21.19
N SER A 246 4.89 8.57 -21.42
CA SER A 246 6.08 9.06 -22.13
C SER A 246 7.13 9.67 -21.19
N ARG A 247 6.92 9.64 -19.86
CA ARG A 247 7.92 10.21 -18.94
C ARG A 247 8.00 9.60 -17.54
N SER A 248 7.88 8.27 -17.39
CA SER A 248 8.39 7.60 -16.17
C SER A 248 8.44 6.08 -16.33
N LYS A 249 9.26 5.59 -17.25
CA LYS A 249 9.84 4.25 -17.14
C LYS A 249 11.34 4.36 -17.38
N ARG A 250 12.05 4.95 -16.42
CA ARG A 250 13.36 4.37 -16.08
C ARG A 250 13.03 2.97 -15.57
N GLN A 251 13.12 1.98 -16.46
CA GLN A 251 13.25 0.59 -16.05
C GLN A 251 14.45 0.56 -15.09
N ILE A 252 14.16 0.51 -13.79
CA ILE A 252 15.12 -0.05 -12.85
C ILE A 252 15.11 -1.53 -13.21
N LYS A 253 16.03 -1.94 -14.11
CA LYS A 253 16.39 -3.35 -14.24
C LYS A 253 16.81 -3.76 -12.84
N LEU A 254 16.00 -4.60 -12.20
CA LEU A 254 16.37 -5.26 -10.96
C LEU A 254 17.52 -6.21 -11.33
N ILE A 255 18.76 -5.75 -11.17
CA ILE A 255 19.95 -6.57 -11.39
C ILE A 255 19.91 -7.64 -10.30
N ARG A 256 19.60 -8.89 -10.66
CA ARG A 256 19.80 -10.01 -9.74
C ARG A 256 21.32 -10.19 -9.57
N VAL A 257 21.76 -10.58 -8.38
CA VAL A 257 23.19 -10.80 -8.07
C VAL A 257 23.86 -11.79 -9.06
N GLY A 258 23.08 -12.68 -9.70
CA GLY A 258 23.55 -13.56 -10.77
C GLY A 258 23.83 -12.89 -12.13
N ASP A 259 23.24 -11.73 -12.41
CA ASP A 259 23.38 -11.03 -13.71
C ASP A 259 24.63 -10.14 -13.77
N VAL A 260 25.17 -9.74 -12.61
CA VAL A 260 26.43 -8.97 -12.52
C VAL A 260 27.62 -9.76 -13.07
N ARG A 261 27.57 -11.11 -13.01
CA ARG A 261 28.65 -11.98 -13.52
C ARG A 261 28.65 -12.18 -15.03
N ARG A 262 27.57 -11.82 -15.76
CA ARG A 262 27.46 -12.10 -17.21
C ARG A 262 27.87 -10.94 -18.11
N HIS A 263 28.09 -9.75 -17.56
CA HIS A 263 28.38 -8.54 -18.35
C HIS A 263 29.65 -7.79 -17.93
N ILE A 264 30.51 -8.40 -17.11
CA ILE A 264 31.87 -7.87 -16.95
C ILE A 264 32.67 -8.34 -18.15
N ASN A 265 33.05 -7.41 -19.03
CA ASN A 265 33.97 -7.71 -20.12
C ASN A 265 35.25 -8.30 -19.53
N PRO A 266 35.82 -9.36 -20.14
CA PRO A 266 37.00 -10.03 -19.60
C PRO A 266 38.21 -9.09 -19.44
N LYS A 267 38.30 -8.04 -20.27
CA LYS A 267 39.28 -6.95 -20.13
C LYS A 267 39.13 -6.18 -18.82
N ASP A 268 37.91 -5.78 -18.47
CA ASP A 268 37.63 -5.02 -17.25
C ASP A 268 37.96 -5.84 -15.99
N LYS A 269 37.74 -7.17 -16.07
CA LYS A 269 38.13 -8.08 -14.98
C LYS A 269 39.65 -8.14 -14.81
N ALA A 270 40.40 -8.23 -15.91
CA ALA A 270 41.87 -8.28 -15.88
C ALA A 270 42.48 -6.96 -15.36
N ASP A 271 41.92 -5.81 -15.75
CA ASP A 271 42.36 -4.50 -15.28
C ASP A 271 42.08 -4.30 -13.78
N ILE A 272 40.93 -4.80 -13.30
CA ILE A 272 40.62 -4.81 -11.87
C ILE A 272 41.61 -5.71 -11.13
N GLU A 273 41.85 -6.95 -11.58
CA GLU A 273 42.80 -7.86 -10.93
C GLU A 273 44.25 -7.33 -10.92
N ALA A 274 44.70 -6.69 -12.00
CA ALA A 274 46.02 -6.04 -12.06
C ALA A 274 46.14 -4.89 -11.06
N ARG A 275 45.08 -4.07 -10.94
CA ARG A 275 45.01 -2.95 -10.00
C ARG A 275 44.95 -3.39 -8.54
N TRP A 276 44.41 -4.57 -8.27
CA TRP A 276 44.43 -5.18 -6.93
C TRP A 276 45.80 -5.77 -6.59
N ARG A 277 46.51 -6.38 -7.55
CA ARG A 277 47.88 -6.90 -7.33
C ARG A 277 48.95 -5.83 -7.14
N SER A 278 48.76 -4.61 -7.65
CA SER A 278 49.73 -3.51 -7.45
C SER A 278 49.59 -2.78 -6.11
N LYS A 279 48.61 -3.17 -5.27
CA LYS A 279 48.31 -2.53 -3.97
C LYS A 279 48.62 -3.42 -2.76
N GLY A 280 49.16 -4.61 -2.98
CA GLY A 280 49.82 -5.42 -1.96
C GLY A 280 51.33 -5.35 -2.15
#